data_AF-A0A1W1VN12-F1
#
_entry.id   AF-A0A1W1VN12-F1
#
_cell.length_a   1.000
_cell.length_b   1.000
_cell.length_c   1.000
_cell.angle_alpha   90.00
_cell.angle_beta   90.00
_cell.angle_gamma   90.00
#
_symmetry.space_group_name_H-M   'P 1'
#
loop_
_entity.id
_entity.type
_entity.pdbx_description
1 polymer ?
#
loop_
_entity_poly.entity_id
_entity_poly.type
_entity_poly.pdbx_seq_one_letter_code
_entity_poly.pdbx_strand_id
1 'polypeptide(L)'
;MVTPEEEAALLDFRRRKDAHFAAGRGPLEGEALRHFRGLSYYPPAADWAFVVPVAPGDGTEVTLGTNTGETRVMALFGRATLDLPGGAQTLSLYAPLGEERPERVFVPFRDATSSNETYGAGRYLDAPLLGPPQDPAVRLDFNLAYHPYCAYGERWTCPLPPRENTLAVAVRAGERLAAGA
;
A
#
# COMPACT_ATOMS: atom_id res chain seq x y z
N MET A 1 -0.33 14.00 -15.40
CA MET A 1 0.91 14.65 -14.91
C MET A 1 0.67 14.98 -13.45
N VAL A 2 1.55 14.54 -12.53
CA VAL A 2 1.50 14.95 -11.13
C VAL A 2 1.78 16.44 -11.10
N THR A 3 0.95 17.21 -10.40
CA THR A 3 1.19 18.64 -10.26
C THR A 3 2.43 18.89 -9.38
N PRO A 4 3.17 20.00 -9.56
CA PRO A 4 4.29 20.32 -8.69
C PRO A 4 3.93 20.35 -7.19
N GLU A 5 2.68 20.70 -6.88
CA GLU A 5 2.13 20.70 -5.52
C GLU A 5 1.95 19.28 -4.96
N GLU A 6 1.40 18.36 -5.75
CA GLU A 6 1.27 16.94 -5.36
C GLU A 6 2.62 16.27 -5.18
N GLU A 7 3.61 16.58 -6.02
CA GLU A 7 4.98 16.09 -5.86
C GLU A 7 5.61 16.63 -4.57
N ALA A 8 5.46 17.93 -4.30
CA ALA A 8 5.95 18.54 -3.06
C ALA A 8 5.30 17.91 -1.82
N ALA A 9 3.99 17.65 -1.85
CA ALA A 9 3.26 16.98 -0.78
C ALA A 9 3.72 15.53 -0.57
N LEU A 10 3.96 14.78 -1.64
CA LEU A 10 4.52 13.43 -1.61
C LEU A 10 5.92 13.43 -0.98
N LEU A 11 6.79 14.35 -1.40
CA LEU A 11 8.14 14.46 -0.85
C LEU A 11 8.11 14.86 0.63
N ASP A 12 7.18 15.72 1.04
CA ASP A 12 6.98 16.05 2.45
C ASP A 12 6.49 14.85 3.26
N PHE A 13 5.55 14.08 2.73
CA PHE A 13 5.10 12.83 3.33
C PHE A 13 6.27 11.87 3.57
N ARG A 14 7.13 11.65 2.56
CA ARG A 14 8.32 10.80 2.66
C ARG A 14 9.28 11.30 3.74
N ARG A 15 9.58 12.60 3.77
CA ARG A 15 10.43 13.20 4.81
C ARG A 15 9.88 13.00 6.23
N ARG A 16 8.58 13.22 6.42
CA ARG A 16 7.94 13.02 7.73
C ARG A 16 7.98 11.56 8.16
N LYS A 17 7.81 10.63 7.23
CA LYS A 17 7.91 9.19 7.49
C LYS A 17 9.34 8.80 7.87
N ASP A 18 10.34 9.28 7.14
CA ASP A 18 11.75 9.06 7.50
C ASP A 18 12.09 9.62 8.88
N ALA A 19 11.64 10.84 9.20
CA ALA A 19 11.83 11.42 10.53
C ALA A 19 11.15 10.60 11.63
N HIS A 20 9.99 10.00 11.34
CA HIS A 20 9.30 9.09 12.27
C HIS A 20 10.11 7.81 12.54
N PHE A 21 10.68 7.21 11.49
CA PHE A 21 11.54 6.04 11.62
C PHE A 21 12.84 6.37 12.36
N ALA A 22 13.51 7.47 12.00
CA ALA A 22 14.74 7.93 12.64
C ALA A 22 14.56 8.27 14.14
N ALA A 23 13.36 8.71 14.54
CA ALA A 23 13.02 8.96 15.93
C ALA A 23 12.74 7.69 16.76
N GLY A 24 12.89 6.49 16.18
CA GLY A 24 12.63 5.22 16.86
C GLY A 24 11.15 4.95 17.13
N ARG A 25 10.24 5.66 16.44
CA ARG A 25 8.79 5.43 16.55
C ARG A 25 8.25 4.44 15.51
N GLY A 26 9.11 4.06 14.56
CA GLY A 26 8.81 3.04 13.55
C GLY A 26 9.18 1.61 13.99
N PRO A 27 9.18 0.65 13.05
CA PRO A 27 9.46 -0.76 13.34
C PRO A 27 10.95 -1.07 13.52
N LEU A 28 11.86 -0.16 13.16
CA LEU A 28 13.31 -0.34 13.26
C LEU A 28 13.79 -0.24 14.71
N GLU A 29 14.69 -1.14 15.10
CA GLU A 29 15.30 -1.20 16.43
C GLU A 29 16.81 -1.42 16.35
N GLY A 30 17.51 -1.24 17.47
CA GLY A 30 18.91 -1.63 17.63
C GLY A 30 19.86 -1.01 16.60
N GLU A 31 20.65 -1.85 15.95
CA GLU A 31 21.65 -1.41 14.97
C GLU A 31 21.04 -0.84 13.69
N ALA A 32 19.92 -1.43 13.23
CA ALA A 32 19.22 -0.97 12.04
C ALA A 32 18.73 0.48 12.21
N LEU A 33 18.24 0.83 13.40
CA LEU A 33 17.86 2.21 13.73
C LEU A 33 19.08 3.15 13.77
N ARG A 34 20.22 2.73 14.34
CA ARG A 34 21.45 3.56 14.41
C ARG A 34 22.02 3.87 13.02
N HIS A 35 21.93 2.92 12.09
CA HIS A 35 22.40 3.06 10.72
C HIS A 35 21.34 3.56 9.75
N PHE A 36 20.12 3.83 10.21
CA PHE A 36 19.06 4.35 9.36
C PHE A 36 19.44 5.72 8.79
N ARG A 37 19.27 5.89 7.47
CA ARG A 37 19.54 7.14 6.74
C ARG A 37 18.35 7.64 5.94
N GLY A 38 17.20 6.98 6.07
CA GLY A 38 16.01 7.19 5.24
C GLY A 38 15.57 5.90 4.56
N LEU A 39 14.28 5.81 4.26
CA LEU A 39 13.71 4.73 3.46
C LEU A 39 14.07 4.93 1.98
N SER A 40 14.09 3.82 1.25
CA SER A 40 14.31 3.86 -0.20
C SER A 40 12.98 3.95 -0.94
N TYR A 41 12.90 4.88 -1.89
CA TYR A 41 11.72 5.11 -2.72
C TYR A 41 12.08 5.07 -4.21
N TYR A 42 11.10 4.76 -5.05
CA TYR A 42 11.14 5.10 -6.47
C TYR A 42 10.95 6.62 -6.68
N PRO A 43 11.42 7.17 -7.81
CA PRO A 43 11.03 8.51 -8.23
C PRO A 43 9.51 8.67 -8.27
N PRO A 44 8.96 9.87 -7.98
CA PRO A 44 7.54 10.16 -8.19
C PRO A 44 7.12 9.81 -9.62
N ALA A 45 6.03 9.08 -9.75
CA ALA A 45 5.57 8.52 -11.03
C ALA A 45 4.07 8.76 -11.19
N ALA A 46 3.73 9.70 -12.08
CA ALA A 46 2.35 10.20 -12.25
C ALA A 46 1.39 9.20 -12.89
N ASP A 47 1.94 8.29 -13.69
CA ASP A 47 1.27 7.16 -14.31
C ASP A 47 0.81 6.11 -13.28
N TRP A 48 1.31 6.17 -12.05
CA TRP A 48 0.95 5.27 -10.96
C TRP A 48 0.00 5.89 -9.92
N ALA A 49 -0.67 7.00 -10.27
CA ALA A 49 -1.72 7.61 -9.46
C ALA A 49 -3.05 7.52 -10.21
N PHE A 50 -3.99 6.73 -9.67
CA PHE A 50 -5.28 6.47 -10.29
C PHE A 50 -6.41 7.02 -9.43
N VAL A 51 -7.43 7.57 -10.08
CA VAL A 51 -8.73 7.85 -9.47
C VAL A 51 -9.77 7.08 -10.25
N VAL A 52 -10.36 6.07 -9.61
CA VAL A 52 -11.29 5.15 -10.28
C VAL A 52 -12.54 4.93 -9.43
N PRO A 53 -13.69 4.69 -10.07
CA PRO A 53 -14.91 4.35 -9.34
C PRO A 53 -14.74 3.04 -8.58
N VAL A 54 -15.38 2.94 -7.43
CA VAL A 54 -15.41 1.71 -6.62
C VAL A 54 -16.66 0.92 -6.96
N ALA A 55 -16.49 -0.27 -7.49
CA ALA A 55 -17.57 -1.24 -7.57
C ALA A 55 -17.87 -1.75 -6.14
N PRO A 56 -19.13 -1.66 -5.67
CA PRO A 56 -19.47 -2.00 -4.29
C PRO A 56 -19.19 -3.48 -4.00
N GLY A 57 -18.63 -3.73 -2.82
CA GLY A 57 -18.50 -5.06 -2.25
C GLY A 57 -19.81 -5.51 -1.62
N ASP A 58 -19.85 -6.79 -1.26
CA ASP A 58 -20.97 -7.38 -0.50
C ASP A 58 -20.76 -7.28 1.02
N GLY A 59 -19.66 -6.65 1.47
CA GLY A 59 -19.30 -6.56 2.87
C GLY A 59 -18.87 -7.90 3.47
N THR A 60 -18.65 -8.93 2.65
CA THR A 60 -18.26 -10.26 3.15
C THR A 60 -16.97 -10.16 3.94
N GLU A 61 -16.93 -10.88 5.05
CA GLU A 61 -15.73 -11.04 5.86
C GLU A 61 -14.67 -11.81 5.08
N VAL A 62 -13.55 -11.15 4.82
CA VAL A 62 -12.37 -11.73 4.19
C VAL A 62 -11.30 -11.92 5.26
N THR A 63 -10.91 -13.17 5.40
CA THR A 63 -9.82 -13.59 6.27
C THR A 63 -8.50 -13.43 5.52
N LEU A 64 -7.75 -12.37 5.82
CA LEU A 64 -6.38 -12.24 5.36
C LEU A 64 -5.46 -13.04 6.27
N GLY A 65 -4.75 -14.02 5.68
CA GLY A 65 -3.65 -14.69 6.38
C GLY A 65 -2.56 -13.67 6.73
N THR A 66 -1.82 -13.89 7.80
CA THR A 66 -0.68 -13.05 8.16
C THR A 66 0.62 -13.85 8.10
N ASN A 67 1.77 -13.16 8.16
CA ASN A 67 3.08 -13.80 8.21
C ASN A 67 3.33 -14.67 9.45
N THR A 68 2.58 -14.51 10.54
CA THR A 68 2.73 -15.30 11.78
C THR A 68 1.76 -16.48 11.87
N GLY A 69 0.84 -16.61 10.90
CA GLY A 69 -0.21 -17.63 10.89
C GLY A 69 -1.50 -17.22 11.61
N GLU A 70 -1.49 -16.12 12.36
CA GLU A 70 -2.72 -15.49 12.85
C GLU A 70 -3.50 -14.91 11.66
N THR A 71 -4.82 -14.82 11.75
CA THR A 71 -5.63 -14.24 10.67
C THR A 71 -6.17 -12.88 11.06
N ARG A 72 -6.28 -11.99 10.07
CA ARG A 72 -6.94 -10.69 10.23
C ARG A 72 -8.20 -10.67 9.38
N VAL A 73 -9.35 -10.51 10.04
CA VAL A 73 -10.64 -10.41 9.36
C VAL A 73 -10.91 -8.95 9.01
N MET A 74 -11.29 -8.70 7.76
CA MET A 74 -11.69 -7.38 7.25
C MET A 74 -12.90 -7.53 6.33
N ALA A 75 -13.66 -6.46 6.13
CA ALA A 75 -14.76 -6.46 5.17
C ALA A 75 -14.23 -6.19 3.76
N LEU A 76 -14.73 -6.95 2.78
CA LEU A 76 -14.58 -6.57 1.37
C LEU A 76 -15.44 -5.33 1.10
N PHE A 77 -14.82 -4.16 1.14
CA PHE A 77 -15.48 -2.88 0.91
C PHE A 77 -15.92 -2.74 -0.55
N GLY A 78 -15.07 -3.15 -1.48
CA GLY A 78 -15.36 -3.05 -2.90
C GLY A 78 -14.19 -3.45 -3.77
N ARG A 79 -14.30 -3.14 -5.05
CA ARG A 79 -13.31 -3.45 -6.07
C ARG A 79 -13.04 -2.25 -6.95
N ALA A 80 -11.78 -2.05 -7.28
CA ALA A 80 -11.34 -1.02 -8.21
C ALA A 80 -10.62 -1.67 -9.39
N THR A 81 -11.05 -1.33 -10.60
CA THR A 81 -10.39 -1.80 -11.82
C THR A 81 -9.42 -0.74 -12.31
N LEU A 82 -8.17 -1.14 -12.51
CA LEU A 82 -7.09 -0.31 -13.00
C LEU A 82 -6.74 -0.71 -14.42
N ASP A 83 -6.64 0.26 -15.31
CA ASP A 83 -6.07 0.09 -16.64
C ASP A 83 -4.55 0.11 -16.54
N LEU A 84 -3.95 -1.09 -16.51
CA LEU A 84 -2.52 -1.28 -16.37
C LEU A 84 -1.89 -1.70 -17.71
N PRO A 85 -0.56 -1.52 -17.88
CA PRO A 85 0.16 -2.10 -19.01
C PRO A 85 -0.09 -3.61 -19.10
N GLY A 86 -0.63 -4.10 -20.21
CA GLY A 86 -0.95 -5.53 -20.38
C GLY A 86 -2.38 -5.92 -19.99
N GLY A 87 -3.22 -4.97 -19.59
CA GLY A 87 -4.67 -5.15 -19.47
C GLY A 87 -5.25 -4.64 -18.16
N ALA A 88 -6.57 -4.49 -18.15
CA ALA A 88 -7.32 -4.12 -16.95
C ALA A 88 -7.17 -5.19 -15.87
N GLN A 89 -6.85 -4.78 -14.64
CA GLN A 89 -6.77 -5.66 -13.48
C GLN A 89 -7.59 -5.08 -12.33
N THR A 90 -8.28 -5.95 -11.60
CA THR A 90 -9.17 -5.55 -10.50
C THR A 90 -8.49 -5.82 -9.16
N LEU A 91 -8.43 -4.81 -8.31
CA LEU A 91 -7.98 -4.91 -6.93
C LEU A 91 -9.18 -4.90 -5.98
N SER A 92 -9.15 -5.81 -5.01
CA SER A 92 -10.05 -5.82 -3.87
C SER A 92 -9.61 -4.77 -2.84
N LEU A 93 -10.57 -4.01 -2.35
CA LEU A 93 -10.41 -2.96 -1.35
C LEU A 93 -11.01 -3.43 -0.04
N TYR A 94 -10.28 -3.28 1.06
CA TYR A 94 -10.70 -3.76 2.37
C TYR A 94 -10.94 -2.62 3.35
N ALA A 95 -11.88 -2.81 4.26
CA ALA A 95 -12.13 -1.92 5.38
C ALA A 95 -12.22 -2.71 6.70
N PRO A 96 -12.00 -2.07 7.86
CA PRO A 96 -12.31 -2.69 9.14
C PRO A 96 -13.77 -3.16 9.22
N LEU A 97 -14.02 -4.24 9.96
CA LEU A 97 -15.37 -4.77 10.16
C LEU A 97 -16.27 -3.72 10.82
N GLY A 98 -17.50 -3.57 10.29
CA GLY A 98 -18.49 -2.62 10.80
C GLY A 98 -18.27 -1.16 10.40
N GLU A 99 -17.22 -0.85 9.64
CA GLU A 99 -16.98 0.50 9.12
C GLU A 99 -17.63 0.67 7.75
N GLU A 100 -18.87 1.13 7.72
CA GLU A 100 -19.65 1.31 6.47
C GLU A 100 -19.21 2.53 5.65
N ARG A 101 -18.56 3.52 6.30
CA ARG A 101 -18.12 4.77 5.67
C ARG A 101 -16.68 5.11 6.04
N PRO A 102 -15.71 4.27 5.64
CA PRO A 102 -14.32 4.53 5.95
C PRO A 102 -13.82 5.75 5.18
N GLU A 103 -12.92 6.55 5.76
CA GLU A 103 -12.26 7.64 5.03
C GLU A 103 -11.23 7.09 4.02
N ARG A 104 -10.71 5.89 4.28
CA ARG A 104 -9.72 5.19 3.47
C ARG A 104 -9.93 3.70 3.49
N VAL A 105 -9.55 3.04 2.40
CA VAL A 105 -9.53 1.59 2.28
C VAL A 105 -8.11 1.07 2.30
N PHE A 106 -7.95 -0.11 2.89
CA PHE A 106 -6.70 -0.84 2.92
C PHE A 106 -6.58 -1.71 1.68
N VAL A 107 -5.48 -1.55 0.94
CA VAL A 107 -5.21 -2.27 -0.31
C VAL A 107 -3.84 -2.95 -0.20
N PRO A 108 -3.79 -4.19 0.31
CA PRO A 108 -2.59 -4.98 0.28
C PRO A 108 -2.41 -5.55 -1.13
N PHE A 109 -1.22 -5.41 -1.71
CA PHE A 109 -0.96 -5.88 -3.07
C PHE A 109 0.44 -6.47 -3.23
N ARG A 110 0.56 -7.35 -4.22
CA ARG A 110 1.84 -7.81 -4.78
C ARG A 110 1.92 -7.39 -6.23
N ASP A 111 3.13 -7.39 -6.77
CA ASP A 111 3.39 -7.01 -8.15
C ASP A 111 4.63 -7.73 -8.69
N ALA A 112 5.00 -7.45 -9.94
CA ALA A 112 6.19 -8.05 -10.55
C ALA A 112 7.53 -7.53 -9.96
N THR A 113 7.51 -6.53 -9.07
CA THR A 113 8.70 -6.06 -8.36
C THR A 113 8.94 -6.80 -7.04
N SER A 114 7.92 -7.51 -6.56
CA SER A 114 7.95 -8.22 -5.28
C SER A 114 9.04 -9.29 -5.29
N SER A 115 9.84 -9.34 -4.22
CA SER A 115 10.99 -10.24 -4.00
C SER A 115 12.27 -9.89 -4.76
N ASN A 116 12.28 -8.86 -5.59
CA ASN A 116 13.48 -8.42 -6.32
C ASN A 116 13.81 -6.95 -6.07
N GLU A 117 12.86 -6.05 -6.32
CA GLU A 117 13.04 -4.61 -6.10
C GLU A 117 12.27 -4.12 -4.85
N THR A 118 11.24 -4.84 -4.41
CA THR A 118 10.40 -4.54 -3.25
C THR A 118 10.21 -5.76 -2.33
N TYR A 119 9.68 -5.55 -1.12
CA TYR A 119 9.49 -6.62 -0.14
C TYR A 119 8.65 -7.79 -0.68
N GLY A 120 9.12 -9.03 -0.50
CA GLY A 120 8.57 -10.21 -1.17
C GLY A 120 7.13 -10.57 -0.82
N ALA A 121 6.69 -10.27 0.41
CA ALA A 121 5.32 -10.48 0.83
C ALA A 121 4.35 -9.42 0.29
N GLY A 122 4.85 -8.35 -0.34
CA GLY A 122 4.07 -7.29 -0.95
C GLY A 122 4.14 -5.96 -0.19
N ARG A 123 3.28 -5.03 -0.63
CA ARG A 123 3.20 -3.66 -0.15
C ARG A 123 1.75 -3.30 0.17
N TYR A 124 1.58 -2.27 0.97
CA TYR A 124 0.28 -1.75 1.35
C TYR A 124 0.06 -0.37 0.77
N LEU A 125 -1.21 -0.07 0.53
CA LEU A 125 -1.69 1.25 0.19
C LEU A 125 -2.93 1.55 1.01
N ASP A 126 -2.88 2.63 1.78
CA ASP A 126 -4.06 3.20 2.44
C ASP A 126 -4.64 4.27 1.52
N ALA A 127 -5.67 3.91 0.77
CA ALA A 127 -6.21 4.72 -0.31
C ALA A 127 -7.43 5.50 0.17
N PRO A 128 -7.44 6.85 0.10
CA PRO A 128 -8.59 7.63 0.51
C PRO A 128 -9.76 7.41 -0.45
N LEU A 129 -10.96 7.34 0.12
CA LEU A 129 -12.20 7.37 -0.64
C LEU A 129 -12.59 8.82 -0.95
N LEU A 130 -13.16 9.00 -2.13
CA LEU A 130 -13.57 10.27 -2.70
C LEU A 130 -15.03 10.19 -3.13
N GLY A 131 -15.67 11.35 -3.29
CA GLY A 131 -17.06 11.41 -3.74
C GLY A 131 -18.05 11.02 -2.65
N PRO A 132 -19.34 10.97 -3.00
CA PRO A 132 -20.40 10.69 -2.04
C PRO A 132 -20.54 9.17 -1.78
N PRO A 133 -21.06 8.75 -0.62
CA PRO A 133 -21.14 7.33 -0.24
C PRO A 133 -21.89 6.41 -1.22
N GLN A 134 -22.85 6.96 -1.98
CA GLN A 134 -23.62 6.22 -2.98
C GLN A 134 -22.90 6.01 -4.32
N ASP A 135 -21.82 6.76 -4.57
CA ASP A 135 -21.01 6.67 -5.78
C ASP A 135 -19.54 6.99 -5.45
N PRO A 136 -18.88 6.13 -4.64
CA PRO A 136 -17.54 6.40 -4.17
C PRO A 136 -16.51 6.14 -5.28
N ALA A 137 -15.49 6.99 -5.33
CA ALA A 137 -14.25 6.77 -6.04
C ALA A 137 -13.12 6.50 -5.04
N VAL A 138 -12.04 5.88 -5.49
CA VAL A 138 -10.84 5.67 -4.68
C VAL A 138 -9.63 6.28 -5.38
N ARG A 139 -8.78 6.97 -4.61
CA ARG A 139 -7.47 7.44 -5.10
C ARG A 139 -6.41 6.40 -4.77
N LEU A 140 -6.07 5.59 -5.77
CA LEU A 140 -5.01 4.59 -5.68
C LEU A 140 -3.68 5.21 -6.15
N ASP A 141 -2.98 5.85 -5.22
CA ASP A 141 -1.67 6.45 -5.48
C ASP A 141 -0.52 5.55 -5.01
N PHE A 142 0.03 4.75 -5.92
CA PHE A 142 1.11 3.81 -5.59
C PHE A 142 2.42 4.52 -5.22
N ASN A 143 2.55 5.83 -5.42
CA ASN A 143 3.70 6.59 -4.89
C ASN A 143 3.73 6.62 -3.35
N LEU A 144 2.58 6.37 -2.73
CA LEU A 144 2.40 6.24 -1.28
C LEU A 144 2.45 4.78 -0.82
N ALA A 145 2.61 3.82 -1.73
CA ALA A 145 2.72 2.41 -1.36
C ALA A 145 3.94 2.20 -0.44
N TYR A 146 3.74 1.45 0.63
CA TYR A 146 4.74 1.26 1.67
C TYR A 146 4.92 -0.20 2.05
N HIS A 147 6.10 -0.50 2.60
CA HIS A 147 6.38 -1.83 3.14
C HIS A 147 5.67 -2.03 4.49
N PRO A 148 5.08 -3.21 4.71
CA PRO A 148 4.57 -3.58 6.02
C PRO A 148 5.68 -3.57 7.07
N TYR A 149 5.32 -3.40 8.34
CA TYR A 149 6.30 -3.41 9.44
C TYR A 149 7.06 -4.74 9.56
N CYS A 150 6.46 -5.86 9.14
CA CYS A 150 7.15 -7.15 9.06
C CYS A 150 8.36 -7.17 8.10
N ALA A 151 8.46 -6.20 7.18
CA ALA A 151 9.64 -6.02 6.34
C ALA A 151 10.88 -5.57 7.14
N TYR A 152 10.68 -5.01 8.35
CA TYR A 152 11.74 -4.44 9.17
C TYR A 152 11.99 -5.22 10.47
N GLY A 153 11.23 -6.29 10.73
CA GLY A 153 11.42 -7.14 11.90
C GLY A 153 10.34 -8.21 12.05
N GLU A 154 10.73 -9.38 12.52
CA GLU A 154 9.88 -10.58 12.60
C GLU A 154 8.78 -10.51 13.67
N ARG A 155 8.87 -9.55 14.60
CA ARG A 155 7.91 -9.37 15.70
C ARG A 155 6.53 -8.85 15.27
N TRP A 156 6.37 -8.44 14.01
CA TRP A 156 5.15 -7.81 13.51
C TRP A 156 4.28 -8.81 12.75
N THR A 157 3.01 -8.90 13.15
CA THR A 157 1.96 -9.61 12.42
C THR A 157 1.36 -8.70 11.35
N CYS A 158 1.51 -9.07 10.08
CA CYS A 158 1.15 -8.26 8.91
C CYS A 158 0.31 -9.07 7.91
N PRO A 159 -0.84 -8.55 7.45
CA PRO A 159 -1.69 -9.21 6.45
C PRO A 159 -0.98 -9.49 5.13
N LEU A 160 -1.09 -10.70 4.62
CA LEU A 160 -0.61 -11.06 3.30
C LEU A 160 -1.64 -10.59 2.26
N PRO A 161 -1.18 -9.96 1.16
CA PRO A 161 -2.03 -9.67 0.02
C PRO A 161 -2.67 -10.95 -0.51
N PRO A 162 -3.99 -10.96 -0.74
CA PRO A 162 -4.65 -12.11 -1.32
C PRO A 162 -4.28 -12.24 -2.80
N ARG A 163 -4.51 -13.43 -3.36
CA ARG A 163 -4.00 -13.78 -4.70
C ARG A 163 -4.54 -12.85 -5.78
N GLU A 164 -5.79 -12.44 -5.66
CA GLU A 164 -6.46 -11.49 -6.55
C GLU A 164 -5.81 -10.11 -6.57
N ASN A 165 -5.15 -9.70 -5.49
CA ASN A 165 -4.41 -8.43 -5.42
C ASN A 165 -2.94 -8.59 -5.87
N THR A 166 -2.65 -9.53 -6.76
CA THR A 166 -1.33 -9.67 -7.38
C THR A 166 -1.36 -9.08 -8.79
N LEU A 167 -0.73 -7.93 -8.94
CA LEU A 167 -0.59 -7.23 -10.21
C LEU A 167 0.48 -7.90 -11.08
N ALA A 168 0.17 -8.16 -12.35
CA ALA A 168 1.13 -8.74 -13.29
C ALA A 168 2.24 -7.76 -13.73
N VAL A 169 2.08 -6.46 -13.45
CA VAL A 169 2.99 -5.39 -13.88
C VAL A 169 3.99 -5.03 -12.79
N ALA A 170 5.11 -4.42 -13.18
CA ALA A 170 6.08 -3.88 -12.24
C ALA A 170 5.67 -2.46 -11.80
N VAL A 171 5.14 -2.32 -10.58
CA VAL A 171 4.75 -1.01 -10.03
C VAL A 171 5.98 -0.31 -9.44
N ARG A 172 6.70 0.44 -10.28
CA ARG A 172 7.89 1.22 -9.90
C ARG A 172 7.53 2.59 -9.31
N ALA A 173 6.66 2.58 -8.31
CA ALA A 173 6.26 3.74 -7.51
C ALA A 173 6.23 3.34 -6.03
N GLY A 174 6.46 4.30 -5.13
CA GLY A 174 6.43 4.06 -3.68
C GLY A 174 7.73 3.52 -3.09
N GLU A 175 7.64 2.81 -1.96
CA GLU A 175 8.80 2.22 -1.28
C GLU A 175 9.42 1.07 -2.08
N ARG A 176 10.74 0.95 -1.98
CA ARG A 176 11.57 -0.09 -2.57
C ARG A 176 12.67 -0.54 -1.62
N LEU A 177 13.26 -1.69 -1.89
CA LEU A 177 14.44 -2.16 -1.15
C LEU A 177 15.65 -1.29 -1.51
N ALA A 178 16.55 -1.10 -0.54
CA ALA A 178 17.81 -0.41 -0.79
C ALA A 178 18.63 -1.20 -1.82
N ALA A 179 19.29 -0.51 -2.74
CA ALA A 179 20.17 -1.18 -3.70
C ALA A 179 21.36 -1.80 -2.94
N GLY A 180 21.50 -3.12 -2.98
CA GLY A 180 22.58 -3.86 -2.34
C GLY A 180 22.27 -4.48 -0.97
N ALA A 181 20.98 -4.65 -0.63
CA ALA A 181 20.54 -5.55 0.45
C ALA A 181 20.49 -7.01 -0.03
#